data_AF-A0A923YFN4-F1
#
_entry.id   AF-A0A923YFN4-F1
#
_cell.length_a   1.000
_cell.length_b   1.000
_cell.length_c   1.000
_cell.angle_alpha   90.00
_cell.angle_beta   90.00
_cell.angle_gamma   90.00
#
_symmetry.space_group_name_H-M   'P 1'
#
loop_
_entity.id
_entity.type
_entity.pdbx_description
1 polymer ?
#
loop_
_entity_poly.entity_id
_entity_poly.type
_entity_poly.pdbx_seq_one_letter_code
_entity_poly.pdbx_strand_id
1 'polypeptide(L)'
;MSKKIGRLAIPIFFVFWGLTTAKGQKHEIGLGAGVLNYSGDISRIPNVTMSRPGIMGYYRFNPSPVVSLRASLMFGWLAGKDSNKEN
;
A
#
# COMPACT_ATOMS: atom_id res chain seq x y z
N MET A 1 44.94 -19.05 21.54
CA MET A 1 43.92 -19.59 20.60
C MET A 1 42.49 -19.09 20.87
N SER A 2 42.06 -18.93 22.13
CA SER A 2 40.65 -18.65 22.52
C SER A 2 40.06 -17.28 22.08
N LYS A 3 40.85 -16.18 22.08
CA LYS A 3 40.33 -14.83 21.77
C LYS A 3 39.82 -14.63 20.32
N LYS A 4 40.29 -15.43 19.36
CA LYS A 4 39.83 -15.35 17.95
C LYS A 4 38.44 -15.94 17.76
N ILE A 5 38.10 -16.97 18.53
CA ILE A 5 36.79 -17.65 18.49
C ILE A 5 35.70 -16.72 19.01
N GLY A 6 35.95 -15.98 20.09
CA GLY A 6 34.98 -15.00 20.62
C GLY A 6 34.68 -13.85 19.64
N ARG A 7 35.68 -13.38 18.87
CA ARG A 7 35.49 -12.31 17.88
C ARG A 7 34.64 -12.72 16.67
N LEU A 8 34.65 -14.01 16.30
CA LEU A 8 33.82 -14.57 15.24
C LEU A 8 32.45 -15.03 15.75
N ALA A 9 32.36 -15.49 17.00
CA ALA A 9 31.11 -15.97 17.59
C ALA A 9 30.04 -14.86 17.73
N ILE A 10 30.46 -13.64 18.05
CA ILE A 10 29.54 -12.49 18.22
C ILE A 10 28.77 -12.17 16.94
N PRO A 11 29.41 -11.90 15.78
CA PRO A 11 28.67 -11.63 14.54
C PRO A 11 27.86 -12.84 14.07
N ILE A 12 28.36 -14.08 14.24
CA ILE A 12 27.62 -15.30 13.91
C ILE A 12 26.34 -15.42 14.76
N PHE A 13 26.42 -15.12 16.05
CA PHE A 13 25.26 -15.10 16.95
C PHE A 13 24.21 -14.08 16.49
N PHE A 14 24.61 -12.85 16.15
CA PHE A 14 23.68 -11.83 15.66
C PHE A 14 23.04 -12.22 14.31
N VAL A 15 23.77 -12.87 13.41
CA VAL A 15 23.22 -13.39 12.14
C VAL A 15 22.20 -14.50 12.40
N PHE A 16 22.53 -15.48 13.25
CA PHE A 16 21.59 -16.56 13.60
C PHE A 16 20.35 -16.05 14.34
N TRP A 17 20.51 -15.06 15.21
CA TRP A 17 19.39 -14.42 15.91
C TRP A 17 18.47 -13.64 14.95
N GLY A 18 19.05 -12.93 13.97
CA GLY A 18 18.28 -12.21 12.94
C GLY A 18 17.43 -13.13 12.06
N LEU A 19 17.94 -14.33 11.74
CA LEU A 19 17.22 -15.31 10.91
C LEU A 19 15.97 -15.89 11.58
N THR A 20 15.96 -16.02 12.91
CA THR A 20 14.82 -16.60 13.66
C THR A 20 13.73 -15.57 14.00
N THR A 21 14.04 -14.29 13.89
CA THR A 21 13.15 -13.18 14.31
C THR A 21 12.42 -12.50 13.17
N ALA A 22 12.71 -12.87 11.91
CA ALA A 22 12.02 -12.36 10.73
C ALA A 22 10.56 -12.84 10.67
N LYS A 23 9.67 -12.12 11.36
CA LYS A 23 8.21 -12.28 11.23
C LYS A 23 7.72 -11.47 10.03
N GLY A 24 6.96 -12.10 9.13
CA GLY A 24 6.26 -11.38 8.05
C GLY A 24 5.38 -10.28 8.64
N GLN A 25 5.39 -9.10 8.01
CA GLN A 25 4.61 -7.94 8.44
C GLN A 25 3.12 -8.27 8.42
N LYS A 26 2.54 -8.57 9.59
CA LYS A 26 1.12 -8.97 9.69
C LYS A 26 0.18 -7.78 9.53
N HIS A 27 0.58 -6.60 9.97
CA HIS A 27 -0.22 -5.40 9.94
C HIS A 27 0.59 -4.27 9.31
N GLU A 28 0.03 -3.65 8.28
CA GLU A 28 0.62 -2.55 7.54
C GLU A 28 -0.37 -1.39 7.49
N ILE A 29 0.11 -0.18 7.74
CA ILE A 29 -0.65 1.06 7.54
C ILE A 29 0.12 1.87 6.51
N GLY A 30 -0.60 2.43 5.55
CA GLY A 30 0.00 3.27 4.53
C GLY A 30 -0.89 4.42 4.12
N LEU A 31 -0.25 5.41 3.51
CA LEU A 31 -0.89 6.57 2.91
C LEU A 31 -0.55 6.56 1.41
N GLY A 32 -1.43 7.16 0.62
CA GLY A 32 -1.26 7.34 -0.81
C GLY A 32 -1.90 8.64 -1.26
N ALA A 33 -1.45 9.16 -2.39
CA ALA A 33 -2.04 10.28 -3.09
C ALA A 33 -2.12 9.95 -4.57
N GLY A 34 -3.13 10.47 -5.25
CA GLY A 34 -3.35 10.17 -6.66
C GLY A 34 -4.49 10.99 -7.24
N VAL A 35 -5.06 10.50 -8.35
CA VAL A 35 -6.18 11.14 -9.04
C VAL A 35 -7.43 10.27 -8.97
N LEU A 36 -8.58 10.92 -8.78
CA LEU A 36 -9.90 10.34 -8.74
C LEU A 36 -10.60 10.62 -10.06
N ASN A 37 -11.20 9.58 -10.64
CA ASN A 37 -12.00 9.67 -11.85
C ASN A 37 -13.37 9.09 -11.59
N TYR A 38 -14.42 9.82 -11.98
CA TYR A 38 -15.77 9.31 -11.96
C TYR A 38 -16.03 8.49 -13.23
N SER A 39 -16.53 7.26 -13.07
CA SER A 39 -17.07 6.44 -14.15
C SER A 39 -18.45 5.98 -13.72
N GLY A 40 -19.48 6.39 -14.46
CA GLY A 40 -20.88 6.16 -14.11
C GLY A 40 -21.81 6.57 -15.26
N ASP A 41 -23.09 6.77 -14.95
CA ASP A 41 -24.12 6.99 -15.98
C ASP A 41 -23.86 8.25 -16.82
N ILE A 42 -23.38 9.32 -16.18
CA ILE A 42 -23.10 10.62 -16.80
C ILE A 42 -21.80 10.61 -17.62
N SER A 43 -20.87 9.71 -17.31
CA SER A 43 -19.58 9.62 -18.01
C SER A 43 -19.01 8.22 -17.88
N ARG A 44 -19.04 7.46 -18.98
CA ARG A 44 -18.51 6.08 -19.02
C ARG A 44 -17.00 6.02 -19.28
N ILE A 45 -16.48 6.99 -20.03
CA ILE A 45 -15.07 7.02 -20.45
C ILE A 45 -14.28 7.90 -19.47
N PRO A 46 -13.23 7.39 -18.82
CA PRO A 46 -12.37 8.19 -17.96
C PRO A 46 -11.81 9.39 -18.71
N ASN A 47 -12.00 10.59 -18.17
CA ASN A 47 -11.53 11.83 -18.78
C ASN A 47 -10.52 12.52 -17.85
N VAL A 48 -9.29 12.68 -18.33
CA VAL A 48 -8.18 13.30 -17.58
C VAL A 48 -8.50 14.72 -17.14
N THR A 49 -9.29 15.47 -17.91
CA THR A 49 -9.72 16.85 -17.58
C THR A 49 -10.71 16.89 -16.41
N MET A 50 -11.41 15.79 -16.16
CA MET A 50 -12.33 15.63 -15.03
C MET A 50 -11.66 14.93 -13.83
N SER A 51 -10.42 14.46 -13.97
CA SER A 51 -9.65 13.91 -12.87
C SER A 51 -9.40 14.96 -11.78
N ARG A 52 -9.59 14.57 -10.52
CA ARG A 52 -9.33 15.45 -9.37
C ARG A 52 -8.33 14.81 -8.42
N PRO A 53 -7.47 15.59 -7.75
CA PRO A 53 -6.54 15.03 -6.78
C PRO A 53 -7.31 14.42 -5.59
N GLY A 54 -6.76 13.35 -5.05
CA GLY A 54 -7.28 12.68 -3.86
C GLY A 54 -6.17 12.04 -3.05
N ILE A 55 -6.47 11.76 -1.79
CA ILE A 55 -5.61 11.05 -0.85
C ILE A 55 -6.28 9.76 -0.40
N MET A 56 -5.48 8.80 0.03
CA MET A 56 -5.94 7.50 0.49
C MET A 56 -5.17 7.09 1.73
N GLY A 57 -5.88 6.65 2.76
CA GLY A 57 -5.32 5.84 3.82
C GLY A 57 -5.67 4.37 3.58
N TYR A 58 -4.76 3.45 3.87
CA TYR A 58 -5.07 2.03 3.82
C TYR A 58 -4.44 1.26 4.96
N TYR A 59 -5.14 0.21 5.35
CA TYR A 59 -4.68 -0.79 6.28
C TYR A 59 -4.66 -2.14 5.56
N ARG A 60 -3.56 -2.86 5.70
CA ARG A 60 -3.38 -4.20 5.15
C ARG A 60 -3.05 -5.18 6.27
N PHE A 61 -3.80 -6.27 6.32
CA PHE A 61 -3.60 -7.39 7.22
C PHE A 61 -3.19 -8.63 6.41
N ASN A 62 -2.04 -9.21 6.73
CA ASN A 62 -1.49 -10.39 6.07
C ASN A 62 -1.58 -11.60 7.04
N PRO A 63 -2.73 -12.29 7.10
CA PRO A 63 -2.89 -13.47 7.96
C PRO A 63 -1.99 -14.64 7.55
N SER A 64 -1.63 -14.74 6.27
CA SER A 64 -0.70 -15.72 5.74
C SER A 64 0.21 -15.11 4.68
N PRO A 65 1.32 -15.78 4.29
CA PRO A 65 2.20 -15.29 3.23
C PRO A 65 1.53 -15.18 1.85
N VAL A 66 0.39 -15.84 1.66
CA VAL A 66 -0.32 -15.94 0.36
C VAL A 66 -1.65 -15.17 0.34
N VAL A 67 -2.19 -14.79 1.51
CA VAL A 67 -3.47 -14.07 1.61
C VAL A 67 -3.26 -12.76 2.35
N SER A 68 -3.79 -11.69 1.75
CA SER A 68 -3.74 -10.34 2.28
C SER A 68 -5.12 -9.69 2.18
N LEU A 69 -5.59 -9.12 3.28
CA LEU A 69 -6.81 -8.32 3.36
C LEU A 69 -6.42 -6.85 3.40
N ARG A 70 -6.97 -6.03 2.51
CA ARG A 70 -6.72 -4.58 2.49
C ARG A 70 -8.04 -3.82 2.58
N ALA A 71 -8.11 -2.91 3.54
CA ALA A 71 -9.15 -1.89 3.63
C ALA A 71 -8.53 -0.53 3.28
N SER A 72 -9.23 0.27 2.49
CA SER A 72 -8.77 1.61 2.11
C SER A 72 -9.90 2.62 2.23
N LEU A 73 -9.57 3.78 2.78
CA LEU A 73 -10.41 4.96 2.82
C LEU A 73 -9.80 6.01 1.91
N MET A 74 -10.61 6.57 1.03
CA MET A 74 -10.17 7.54 0.04
C MET A 74 -10.97 8.83 0.23
N PHE A 75 -10.27 9.96 0.24
CA PHE A 75 -10.84 11.29 0.40
C PHE A 75 -10.38 12.19 -0.73
N GLY A 76 -11.32 12.88 -1.35
CA GLY A 76 -11.07 13.79 -2.46
C GLY A 76 -12.36 14.15 -3.16
N TRP A 77 -12.24 14.91 -4.24
CA TRP A 77 -13.37 15.39 -5.03
C TRP A 77 -13.58 14.54 -6.26
N LEU A 78 -14.82 14.50 -6.74
CA LEU A 78 -15.16 13.97 -8.06
C LEU A 78 -15.70 15.11 -8.91
N ALA A 79 -15.37 15.10 -10.19
CA ALA A 79 -15.97 15.98 -11.17
C ALA A 79 -16.59 15.14 -12.29
N GLY A 80 -17.76 15.55 -12.75
CA GLY A 80 -18.44 14.99 -13.89
C GLY A 80 -19.17 16.12 -14.60
N LYS A 81 -19.07 16.16 -15.94
CA LYS A 81 -19.82 17.10 -16.76
C LYS A 81 -20.85 16.32 -17.55
N ASP A 82 -22.13 16.61 -17.31
CA ASP A 82 -23.21 16.18 -18.20
C ASP A 82 -23.18 17.10 -19.42
N SER A 83 -22.58 16.65 -20.52
CA SER A 83 -22.46 17.45 -21.74
C SER A 83 -22.84 16.66 -22.99
N ASN A 84 -23.65 15.61 -22.84
CA ASN A 84 -24.09 14.83 -23.99
C ASN A 84 -25.54 14.34 -23.86
N LYS A 85 -26.45 15.29 -23.65
CA LYS A 85 -27.83 15.17 -24.13
C LYS A 85 -28.08 16.36 -25.04
N GLU A 86 -28.51 16.06 -26.26
CA GLU A 86 -28.85 16.94 -27.39
C GLU A 86 -27.71 17.32 -28.35
N ASN A 87 -27.46 16.41 -29.30
CA ASN A 87 -27.55 16.69 -30.75
C ASN A 87 -28.02 15.42 -31.47
#